data_AF-A0A3N7FUV8-F1
#
_entry.id   AF-A0A3N7FUV8-F1
#
_cell.length_a   1.000
_cell.length_b   1.000
_cell.length_c   1.000
_cell.angle_alpha   90.00
_cell.angle_beta   90.00
_cell.angle_gamma   90.00
#
_symmetry.space_group_name_H-M   'P 1'
#
loop_
_entity.id
_entity.type
_entity.pdbx_description
1 polymer ?
#
loop_
_entity_poly.entity_id
_entity_poly.type
_entity_poly.pdbx_seq_one_letter_code
_entity_poly.pdbx_strand_id
1 'polypeptide(L)'
;MSSPPTSVLKGQTALPSDKVQQIGLLNAVNDKYGGVVVDMKEPMDSHIYVPLLRASISQWRQQGKKGVWIKLPIEQANLVEPTVKEGFRYHHAESNYLMLVYWIPDSPDTLPANASHIVGIGAFVMNNKREVLVVKEKHGYFKGKDAWKFPTGVVNQGEDICAAAIREVKEETGIDTEFMEILAFK
;
A
#
# COMPACT_ATOMS: atom_id res chain seq x y z
N MET A 1 -40.64 76.70 9.45
CA MET A 1 -39.97 76.02 10.58
C MET A 1 -40.86 74.82 10.92
N SER A 2 -40.81 73.66 10.29
CA SER A 2 -39.70 72.79 9.85
C SER A 2 -38.91 72.21 11.02
N SER A 3 -39.33 71.03 11.50
CA SER A 3 -38.45 69.88 11.80
C SER A 3 -39.28 68.58 12.01
N PRO A 4 -38.73 67.39 11.67
CA PRO A 4 -39.47 66.13 11.47
C PRO A 4 -39.31 65.13 12.64
N PRO A 5 -40.05 63.99 12.66
CA PRO A 5 -39.93 62.97 13.70
C PRO A 5 -38.72 62.03 13.49
N THR A 6 -38.05 61.70 14.59
CA THR A 6 -36.90 60.79 14.67
C THR A 6 -37.33 59.33 14.59
N SER A 7 -36.73 58.60 13.64
CA SER A 7 -36.83 57.15 13.44
C SER A 7 -36.18 56.37 14.59
N VAL A 8 -36.88 55.36 15.11
CA VAL A 8 -36.35 54.36 16.05
C VAL A 8 -36.03 53.10 15.26
N LEU A 9 -34.75 52.88 14.94
CA LEU A 9 -34.24 51.56 14.51
C LEU A 9 -33.87 50.77 15.77
N LYS A 10 -34.61 49.70 16.05
CA LYS A 10 -34.28 48.68 17.06
C LYS A 10 -33.76 47.43 16.36
N GLY A 11 -32.58 46.97 16.81
CA GLY A 11 -32.19 45.56 16.77
C GLY A 11 -31.38 45.11 15.56
N GLN A 12 -30.06 45.35 15.58
CA GLN A 12 -29.13 44.43 14.94
C GLN A 12 -29.05 43.16 15.81
N THR A 13 -29.62 42.06 15.33
CA THR A 13 -29.34 40.74 15.88
C THR A 13 -27.92 40.34 15.49
N ALA A 14 -27.03 40.31 16.49
CA ALA A 14 -25.72 39.72 16.38
C ALA A 14 -25.85 38.23 16.01
N LEU A 15 -25.12 37.82 14.98
CA LEU A 15 -24.89 36.42 14.67
C LEU A 15 -24.08 35.79 15.81
N PRO A 16 -24.41 34.59 16.31
CA PRO A 16 -23.56 33.93 17.29
C PRO A 16 -22.28 33.47 16.60
N SER A 17 -21.14 34.00 17.06
CA SER A 17 -19.82 33.45 16.76
C SER A 17 -19.63 32.11 17.50
N ASP A 18 -18.76 31.31 16.93
CA ASP A 18 -18.01 30.23 17.59
C ASP A 18 -18.76 28.92 17.87
N LYS A 19 -19.02 28.18 16.79
CA LYS A 19 -18.73 26.74 16.81
C LYS A 19 -17.33 26.53 16.24
N VAL A 20 -16.31 26.65 17.08
CA VAL A 20 -15.02 26.02 16.79
C VAL A 20 -15.27 24.52 16.83
N GLN A 21 -15.51 23.94 15.66
CA GLN A 21 -15.49 22.50 15.48
C GLN A 21 -14.10 22.06 15.93
N GLN A 22 -14.01 21.29 17.03
CA GLN A 22 -12.76 20.61 17.36
C GLN A 22 -12.36 19.83 16.12
N ILE A 23 -11.29 20.25 15.47
CA ILE A 23 -10.80 19.59 14.27
C ILE A 23 -10.34 18.21 14.73
N GLY A 24 -11.11 17.18 14.37
CA GLY A 24 -10.72 15.81 14.63
C GLY A 24 -9.36 15.52 13.98
N LEU A 25 -8.66 14.52 14.48
CA LEU A 25 -7.44 14.02 13.86
C LEU A 25 -7.70 12.61 13.37
N LEU A 26 -6.97 12.20 12.33
CA LEU A 26 -6.99 10.82 11.89
C LEU A 26 -6.35 9.94 12.96
N ASN A 27 -7.02 8.83 13.29
CA ASN A 27 -6.46 7.83 14.17
C ASN A 27 -5.25 7.18 13.49
N ALA A 28 -4.10 7.18 14.17
CA ALA A 28 -2.87 6.63 13.65
C ALA A 28 -2.08 5.86 14.72
N VAL A 29 -1.30 4.88 14.26
CA VAL A 29 -0.38 4.09 15.08
C VAL A 29 1.06 4.46 14.70
N ASN A 30 1.94 4.61 15.67
CA ASN A 30 3.36 4.87 15.41
C ASN A 30 4.04 3.64 14.81
N ASP A 31 4.86 3.83 13.77
CA ASP A 31 5.76 2.78 13.31
C ASP A 31 7.08 2.75 14.10
N LYS A 32 7.96 1.78 13.80
CA LYS A 32 9.25 1.59 14.48
C LYS A 32 10.34 2.61 14.08
N TYR A 33 10.09 3.44 13.07
CA TYR A 33 11.07 4.31 12.42
C TYR A 33 10.72 5.80 12.52
N GLY A 34 9.77 6.15 13.38
CA GLY A 34 9.36 7.54 13.62
C GLY A 34 8.32 8.06 12.62
N GLY A 35 7.67 7.18 11.87
CA GLY A 35 6.49 7.48 11.08
C GLY A 35 5.19 7.10 11.78
N VAL A 36 4.09 7.20 11.04
CA VAL A 36 2.72 6.91 11.48
C VAL A 36 1.95 6.17 10.40
N VAL A 37 1.06 5.27 10.81
CA VAL A 37 0.19 4.49 9.93
C VAL A 37 -1.27 4.80 10.26
N VAL A 38 -2.02 5.25 9.26
CA VAL A 38 -3.46 5.44 9.28
C VAL A 38 -4.12 4.27 8.56
N ASP A 39 -5.03 3.59 9.24
CA ASP A 39 -5.84 2.51 8.68
C ASP A 39 -7.29 3.01 8.57
N MET A 40 -7.71 3.35 7.34
CA MET A 40 -9.06 3.84 7.10
C MET A 40 -10.04 2.67 7.12
N LYS A 41 -10.92 2.63 8.13
CA LYS A 41 -11.87 1.51 8.32
C LYS A 41 -13.29 1.90 7.98
N GLU A 42 -13.72 3.04 8.51
CA GLU A 42 -15.08 3.53 8.34
C GLU A 42 -15.20 4.40 7.08
N PRO A 43 -16.28 4.25 6.28
CA PRO A 43 -16.53 5.11 5.13
C PRO A 43 -16.51 6.59 5.51
N MET A 44 -15.80 7.39 4.72
CA MET A 44 -15.66 8.82 4.98
C MET A 44 -15.84 9.63 3.70
N ASP A 45 -16.55 10.75 3.82
CA ASP A 45 -16.66 11.72 2.73
C ASP A 45 -15.34 12.50 2.56
N SER A 46 -14.94 12.76 1.32
CA SER A 46 -13.68 13.43 1.00
C SER A 46 -13.61 14.87 1.53
N HIS A 47 -14.74 15.58 1.64
CA HIS A 47 -14.80 16.95 2.17
C HIS A 47 -14.55 16.99 3.68
N ILE A 48 -14.83 15.90 4.38
CA ILE A 48 -14.50 15.74 5.81
C ILE A 48 -13.07 15.23 5.95
N TYR A 49 -12.67 14.26 5.15
CA TYR A 49 -11.36 13.64 5.20
C TYR A 49 -10.21 14.63 4.97
N VAL A 50 -10.29 15.50 3.96
CA VAL A 50 -9.18 16.40 3.58
C VAL A 50 -8.79 17.36 4.71
N PRO A 51 -9.73 18.10 5.35
CA PRO A 51 -9.40 18.91 6.52
C PRO A 51 -8.75 18.11 7.67
N LEU A 52 -9.26 16.90 7.97
CA LEU A 52 -8.69 16.04 9.00
C LEU A 52 -7.27 15.60 8.65
N LEU A 53 -7.02 15.23 7.39
CA LEU A 53 -5.71 14.83 6.90
C LEU A 53 -4.70 15.98 7.03
N ARG A 54 -5.07 17.19 6.58
CA ARG A 54 -4.21 18.39 6.69
C ARG A 54 -3.88 18.74 8.13
N ALA A 55 -4.87 18.69 9.02
CA ALA A 55 -4.66 18.93 10.45
C ALA A 55 -3.75 17.86 11.07
N SER A 56 -3.94 16.59 10.70
CA SER A 56 -3.13 15.47 11.18
C SER A 56 -1.67 15.58 10.72
N ILE A 57 -1.42 15.88 9.45
CA ILE A 57 -0.06 16.12 8.91
C ILE A 57 0.61 17.28 9.65
N SER A 58 -0.12 18.37 9.91
CA SER A 58 0.40 19.53 10.63
C SER A 58 0.82 19.16 12.06
N GLN A 59 0.02 18.37 12.75
CA GLN A 59 0.37 17.85 14.07
C GLN A 59 1.58 16.90 14.02
N TRP A 60 1.59 15.94 13.10
CA TRP A 60 2.69 14.99 12.96
C TRP A 60 4.01 15.67 12.63
N ARG A 61 3.97 16.76 11.83
CA ARG A 61 5.13 17.62 11.58
C ARG A 61 5.66 18.25 12.87
N GLN A 62 4.79 18.80 13.72
CA GLN A 62 5.20 19.36 15.02
C GLN A 62 5.75 18.30 15.98
N GLN A 63 5.28 17.06 15.87
CA GLN A 63 5.77 15.92 16.65
C GLN A 63 7.06 15.31 16.10
N GLY A 64 7.63 15.86 15.02
CA GLY A 64 8.84 15.34 14.39
C GLY A 64 8.64 13.98 13.71
N LYS A 65 7.41 13.62 13.33
CA LYS A 65 7.14 12.43 12.53
C LYS A 65 7.68 12.59 11.13
N LYS A 66 8.06 11.46 10.52
CA LYS A 66 8.67 11.42 9.19
C LYS A 66 7.71 10.90 8.13
N GLY A 67 7.59 9.57 8.02
CA GLY A 67 6.72 8.91 7.06
C GLY A 67 5.28 8.84 7.54
N VAL A 68 4.34 9.18 6.66
CA VAL A 68 2.91 8.93 6.85
C VAL A 68 2.49 7.86 5.88
N TRP A 69 1.89 6.79 6.40
CA TRP A 69 1.34 5.69 5.63
C TRP A 69 -0.18 5.74 5.75
N ILE A 70 -0.90 5.68 4.64
CA ILE A 70 -2.36 5.63 4.62
C ILE A 70 -2.78 4.38 3.86
N LYS A 71 -3.42 3.46 4.59
CA LYS A 71 -4.07 2.28 4.04
C LYS A 71 -5.52 2.64 3.72
N LEU A 72 -5.86 2.60 2.43
CA LEU A 72 -7.21 2.82 1.93
C LEU A 72 -7.79 1.49 1.42
N PRO A 73 -8.79 0.89 2.09
CA PRO A 73 -9.56 -0.21 1.53
C PRO A 73 -10.21 0.18 0.20
N ILE A 74 -10.49 -0.81 -0.65
CA ILE A 74 -11.10 -0.59 -1.98
C ILE A 74 -12.45 0.12 -1.88
N GLU A 75 -13.19 -0.08 -0.78
CA GLU A 75 -14.47 0.57 -0.49
C GLU A 75 -14.32 2.09 -0.25
N GLN A 76 -13.12 2.57 0.04
CA GLN A 76 -12.78 3.98 0.25
C GLN A 76 -11.99 4.58 -0.93
N ALA A 77 -12.19 4.03 -2.13
CA ALA A 77 -11.55 4.53 -3.35
C ALA A 77 -11.84 6.03 -3.61
N ASN A 78 -12.96 6.56 -3.09
CA ASN A 78 -13.31 7.97 -3.13
C ASN A 78 -12.29 8.90 -2.43
N LEU A 79 -11.44 8.36 -1.56
CA LEU A 79 -10.39 9.10 -0.85
C LEU A 79 -9.04 9.09 -1.57
N VAL A 80 -8.85 8.29 -2.61
CA VAL A 80 -7.56 8.15 -3.31
C VAL A 80 -7.14 9.47 -3.96
N GLU A 81 -7.97 10.04 -4.84
CA GLU A 81 -7.66 11.31 -5.51
C GLU A 81 -7.44 12.46 -4.52
N PRO A 82 -8.30 12.68 -3.50
CA PRO A 82 -8.05 13.67 -2.46
C PRO A 82 -6.70 13.47 -1.75
N THR A 83 -6.33 12.22 -1.41
CA THR A 83 -5.07 11.92 -0.72
C THR A 83 -3.86 12.25 -1.61
N VAL A 84 -3.92 11.92 -2.89
CA VAL A 84 -2.86 12.25 -3.86
C VAL A 84 -2.71 13.77 -4.04
N LYS A 85 -3.81 14.52 -4.05
CA LYS A 85 -3.79 16.00 -4.12
C LYS A 85 -3.11 16.65 -2.91
N GLU A 86 -3.12 15.98 -1.75
CA GLU A 86 -2.37 16.41 -0.56
C GLU A 86 -0.88 15.99 -0.60
N GLY A 87 -0.39 15.48 -1.73
CA GLY A 87 1.03 15.19 -1.96
C GLY A 87 1.45 13.75 -1.68
N PHE A 88 0.52 12.87 -1.34
CA PHE A 88 0.80 11.44 -1.19
C PHE A 88 1.08 10.79 -2.55
N ARG A 89 1.96 9.80 -2.54
CA ARG A 89 2.22 8.94 -3.69
C ARG A 89 1.85 7.50 -3.38
N TYR A 90 1.59 6.71 -4.42
CA TYR A 90 1.37 5.27 -4.25
C TYR A 90 2.65 4.58 -3.80
N HIS A 91 2.51 3.62 -2.90
CA HIS A 91 3.58 2.72 -2.53
C HIS A 91 3.32 1.33 -3.08
N HIS A 92 2.25 0.66 -2.65
CA HIS A 92 1.86 -0.65 -3.17
C HIS A 92 0.34 -0.80 -3.11
N ALA A 93 -0.18 -1.79 -3.81
CA ALA A 93 -1.58 -2.17 -3.76
C ALA A 93 -1.68 -3.67 -3.56
N GLU A 94 -2.69 -4.07 -2.81
CA GLU A 94 -3.19 -5.43 -2.75
C GLU A 94 -4.57 -5.48 -3.43
N SER A 95 -5.12 -6.68 -3.62
CA SER A 95 -6.44 -6.84 -4.24
C SER A 95 -7.56 -6.04 -3.54
N ASN A 96 -7.42 -5.75 -2.24
CA ASN A 96 -8.45 -5.11 -1.42
C ASN A 96 -8.04 -3.76 -0.79
N TYR A 97 -6.83 -3.25 -1.03
CA TYR A 97 -6.44 -1.93 -0.53
C TYR A 97 -5.30 -1.30 -1.34
N LEU A 98 -5.22 0.03 -1.25
CA LEU A 98 -4.10 0.83 -1.73
C LEU A 98 -3.33 1.42 -0.54
N MET A 99 -2.00 1.29 -0.55
CA MET A 99 -1.11 1.96 0.41
C MET A 99 -0.51 3.20 -0.24
N LEU A 100 -0.74 4.36 0.39
CA LEU A 100 -0.15 5.63 0.01
C LEU A 100 0.84 6.10 1.07
N VAL A 101 1.85 6.84 0.63
CA VAL A 101 2.88 7.39 1.51
C VAL A 101 3.14 8.86 1.26
N TYR A 102 3.50 9.57 2.33
CA TYR A 102 3.96 10.95 2.30
C TYR A 102 5.15 11.12 3.24
N TRP A 103 6.18 11.81 2.79
CA TRP A 103 7.35 12.15 3.59
C TRP A 103 7.23 13.60 4.06
N ILE A 104 7.07 13.80 5.37
CA ILE A 104 6.86 15.13 5.96
C ILE A 104 8.12 16.03 5.89
N PRO A 105 9.34 15.54 6.21
CA PRO A 105 10.52 16.39 6.27
C PRO A 105 11.02 16.85 4.90
N ASP A 106 11.73 17.98 4.87
CA ASP A 106 12.46 18.44 3.68
C ASP A 106 13.78 17.65 3.44
N SER A 107 14.14 16.76 4.38
CA SER A 107 15.29 15.87 4.23
C SER A 107 15.04 14.82 3.14
N PRO A 108 16.08 14.16 2.61
CA PRO A 108 15.92 13.05 1.68
C PRO A 108 14.92 12.01 2.22
N ASP A 109 14.05 11.55 1.33
CA ASP A 109 13.06 10.54 1.62
C ASP A 109 13.76 9.18 1.87
N THR A 110 13.46 8.57 3.01
CA THR A 110 14.07 7.29 3.43
C THR A 110 13.03 6.18 3.55
N LEU A 111 11.81 6.41 3.06
CA LEU A 111 10.83 5.35 2.95
C LEU A 111 11.36 4.27 2.00
N PRO A 112 11.21 2.97 2.35
CA PRO A 112 11.63 1.91 1.47
C PRO A 112 10.85 2.00 0.15
N ALA A 113 11.51 1.64 -0.95
CA ALA A 113 10.82 1.44 -2.20
C ALA A 113 9.87 0.24 -2.09
N ASN A 114 8.83 0.21 -2.92
CA ASN A 114 7.94 -0.93 -3.01
C ASN A 114 8.64 -2.16 -3.59
N ALA A 115 8.03 -3.34 -3.37
CA ALA A 115 8.53 -4.59 -3.94
C ALA A 115 8.58 -4.47 -5.47
N SER A 116 9.78 -4.50 -6.01
CA SER A 116 10.07 -4.26 -7.43
C SER A 116 10.42 -5.52 -8.22
N HIS A 117 10.67 -6.63 -7.53
CA HIS A 117 11.13 -7.87 -8.14
C HIS A 117 10.05 -8.94 -8.08
N ILE A 118 9.91 -9.67 -9.18
CA ILE A 118 9.25 -10.98 -9.18
C ILE A 118 10.34 -11.99 -8.84
N VAL A 119 10.11 -12.78 -7.80
CA VAL A 119 11.04 -13.86 -7.42
C VAL A 119 10.59 -15.13 -8.15
N GLY A 120 11.46 -15.64 -9.03
CA GLY A 120 11.25 -16.90 -9.72
C GLY A 120 12.18 -17.98 -9.18
N ILE A 121 11.77 -19.24 -9.30
CA ILE A 121 12.59 -20.40 -8.98
C ILE A 121 12.76 -21.30 -10.20
N GLY A 122 13.83 -22.09 -10.19
CA GLY A 122 14.02 -23.23 -11.07
C GLY A 122 14.50 -24.41 -10.24
N ALA A 123 13.85 -25.55 -10.38
CA ALA A 123 14.11 -26.72 -9.55
C ALA A 123 15.02 -27.72 -10.28
N PHE A 124 16.24 -27.90 -9.77
CA PHE A 124 17.13 -28.96 -10.23
C PHE A 124 16.89 -30.23 -9.42
N VAL A 125 16.13 -31.17 -9.97
CA VAL A 125 15.78 -32.41 -9.28
C VAL A 125 16.53 -33.57 -9.91
N MET A 126 17.34 -34.27 -9.11
CA MET A 126 18.16 -35.40 -9.56
C MET A 126 17.79 -36.67 -8.82
N ASN A 127 17.72 -37.79 -9.52
CA ASN A 127 17.50 -39.11 -8.91
C ASN A 127 18.84 -39.83 -8.59
N ASN A 128 18.75 -41.00 -7.94
CA ASN A 128 19.92 -41.81 -7.57
C ASN A 128 20.75 -42.34 -8.75
N LYS A 129 20.23 -42.26 -9.99
CA LYS A 129 20.93 -42.64 -11.22
C LYS A 129 21.61 -41.46 -11.90
N ARG A 130 21.59 -40.26 -11.30
CA ARG A 130 22.08 -38.99 -11.87
C ARG A 130 21.30 -38.52 -13.10
N GLU A 131 20.04 -38.91 -13.21
CA GLU A 131 19.13 -38.37 -14.21
C GLU A 131 18.42 -37.15 -13.63
N VAL A 132 18.14 -36.15 -14.47
CA VAL A 132 17.54 -34.87 -14.06
C VAL A 132 16.10 -34.78 -14.56
N LEU A 133 15.20 -34.34 -13.69
CA LEU A 133 13.81 -34.07 -14.04
C LEU A 133 13.71 -32.84 -14.94
N VAL A 134 13.03 -33.01 -16.06
CA VAL A 134 12.77 -31.92 -17.01
C VAL A 134 11.31 -31.97 -17.46
N VAL A 135 10.79 -30.80 -17.81
CA VAL A 135 9.41 -30.62 -18.28
C VAL A 135 9.42 -29.99 -19.67
N LYS A 136 8.29 -30.17 -20.36
CA LYS A 136 8.00 -29.55 -21.64
C LYS A 136 6.63 -28.88 -21.55
N GLU A 137 6.59 -27.57 -21.75
CA GLU A 137 5.35 -26.81 -21.64
C GLU A 137 4.35 -27.21 -22.73
N LYS A 138 3.09 -27.42 -22.34
CA LYS A 138 1.97 -27.66 -23.27
C LYS A 138 1.37 -26.37 -23.83
N HIS A 139 1.62 -25.24 -23.19
CA HIS A 139 1.07 -23.91 -23.48
C HIS A 139 2.15 -22.84 -23.30
N GLY A 140 1.96 -21.65 -23.84
CA GLY A 140 2.93 -20.55 -23.75
C GLY A 140 3.98 -20.56 -24.86
N TYR A 141 5.04 -19.77 -24.65
CA TYR A 141 6.03 -19.45 -25.69
C TYR A 141 6.84 -20.66 -26.17
N PHE A 142 7.04 -21.68 -25.32
CA PHE A 142 7.83 -22.87 -25.65
C PHE A 142 7.00 -24.04 -26.21
N LYS A 143 5.68 -23.87 -26.36
CA LYS A 143 4.81 -24.88 -26.97
C LYS A 143 5.31 -25.25 -28.37
N GLY A 144 5.58 -26.54 -28.58
CA GLY A 144 6.01 -27.08 -29.87
C GLY A 144 7.47 -26.80 -30.25
N LYS A 145 8.26 -26.11 -29.41
CA LYS A 145 9.65 -25.76 -29.69
C LYS A 145 10.70 -26.83 -29.32
N ASP A 146 10.22 -28.03 -28.96
CA ASP A 146 11.05 -29.15 -28.48
C ASP A 146 12.10 -28.78 -27.41
N ALA A 147 11.77 -27.79 -26.57
CA ALA A 147 12.63 -27.33 -25.49
C ALA A 147 12.27 -28.06 -24.19
N TRP A 148 13.26 -28.73 -23.61
CA TRP A 148 13.20 -29.27 -22.26
C TRP A 148 13.82 -28.27 -21.29
N LYS A 149 13.13 -28.01 -20.19
CA LYS A 149 13.61 -27.10 -19.13
C LYS A 149 13.43 -27.75 -17.76
N PHE A 150 14.09 -27.19 -16.75
CA PHE A 150 13.76 -27.52 -15.37
C PHE A 150 12.33 -27.06 -15.04
N PRO A 151 11.67 -27.71 -14.06
CA PRO A 151 10.47 -27.14 -13.46
C PRO A 151 10.76 -25.74 -12.93
N THR A 152 9.88 -24.79 -13.20
CA THR A 152 10.09 -23.37 -12.86
C THR A 152 8.77 -22.72 -12.52
N GLY A 153 8.78 -21.78 -11.58
CA GLY A 153 7.62 -20.96 -11.32
C GLY A 153 7.94 -19.71 -10.51
N VAL A 154 6.91 -19.06 -10.03
CA VAL A 154 7.01 -17.79 -9.29
C VAL A 154 6.74 -18.07 -7.81
N VAL A 155 7.54 -17.44 -6.96
CA VAL A 155 7.31 -17.45 -5.51
C VAL A 155 6.16 -16.51 -5.19
N ASN A 156 5.12 -17.04 -4.54
CA ASN A 156 3.98 -16.22 -4.14
C ASN A 156 4.37 -15.24 -3.04
N GLN A 157 3.61 -14.15 -2.90
CA GLN A 157 3.84 -13.20 -1.82
C GLN A 157 3.69 -13.88 -0.45
N GLY A 158 4.71 -13.76 0.39
CA GLY A 158 4.76 -14.39 1.71
C GLY A 158 5.11 -15.89 1.68
N GLU A 159 5.37 -16.47 0.52
CA GLU A 159 5.83 -17.86 0.38
C GLU A 159 7.35 -17.94 0.52
N ASP A 160 7.84 -18.99 1.19
CA ASP A 160 9.27 -19.28 1.27
C ASP A 160 9.78 -19.87 -0.05
N ILE A 161 11.01 -19.50 -0.45
CA ILE A 161 11.62 -19.94 -1.72
C ILE A 161 11.70 -21.48 -1.79
N CYS A 162 11.99 -22.15 -0.67
CA CYS A 162 12.09 -23.61 -0.60
C CYS A 162 10.71 -24.26 -0.80
N ALA A 163 9.68 -23.69 -0.16
CA ALA A 163 8.31 -24.16 -0.29
C ALA A 163 7.80 -23.98 -1.74
N ALA A 164 8.09 -22.85 -2.37
CA ALA A 164 7.75 -22.60 -3.76
C ALA A 164 8.43 -23.63 -4.69
N ALA A 165 9.70 -23.93 -4.49
CA ALA A 165 10.41 -24.93 -5.31
C ALA A 165 9.77 -26.32 -5.23
N ILE A 166 9.37 -26.76 -4.04
CA ILE A 166 8.69 -28.06 -3.84
C ILE A 166 7.29 -28.03 -4.48
N ARG A 167 6.51 -26.96 -4.24
CA ARG A 167 5.17 -26.79 -4.81
C ARG A 167 5.19 -26.84 -6.34
N GLU A 168 6.07 -26.08 -6.98
CA GLU A 168 6.14 -25.99 -8.44
C GLU A 168 6.50 -27.34 -9.08
N VAL A 169 7.43 -28.10 -8.50
CA VAL A 169 7.72 -29.47 -8.97
C VAL A 169 6.49 -30.36 -8.85
N LYS A 170 5.79 -30.28 -7.73
CA LYS A 170 4.57 -31.08 -7.50
C LYS A 170 3.45 -30.72 -8.47
N GLU A 171 3.22 -29.43 -8.72
CA GLU A 171 2.18 -28.94 -9.62
C GLU A 171 2.44 -29.30 -11.08
N GLU A 172 3.68 -29.17 -11.55
CA GLU A 172 4.02 -29.46 -12.95
C GLU A 172 4.17 -30.97 -13.24
N THR A 173 4.62 -31.77 -12.27
CA THR A 173 5.06 -33.15 -12.51
C THR A 173 4.34 -34.20 -11.66
N GLY A 174 3.68 -33.80 -10.57
CA GLY A 174 3.07 -34.70 -9.60
C GLY A 174 4.05 -35.38 -8.63
N ILE A 175 5.35 -35.11 -8.75
CA ILE A 175 6.40 -35.74 -7.93
C ILE A 175 6.59 -34.95 -6.62
N ASP A 176 6.67 -35.66 -5.50
CA ASP A 176 7.08 -35.09 -4.21
C ASP A 176 8.60 -35.02 -4.12
N THR A 177 9.11 -33.88 -3.63
CA THR A 177 10.54 -33.62 -3.48
C THR A 177 10.86 -33.01 -2.12
N GLU A 178 12.13 -33.05 -1.74
CA GLU A 178 12.68 -32.37 -0.59
C GLU A 178 13.64 -31.28 -1.07
N PHE A 179 13.57 -30.10 -0.44
CA PHE A 179 14.51 -29.03 -0.72
C PHE A 179 15.86 -29.33 -0.06
N MET A 180 16.95 -29.14 -0.81
CA MET A 180 18.31 -29.36 -0.32
C MET A 180 19.07 -28.06 -0.11
N GLU A 181 19.29 -27.30 -1.19
CA GLU A 181 20.11 -26.09 -1.16
C GLU A 181 19.81 -25.14 -2.33
N ILE A 182 20.22 -23.88 -2.18
CA ILE A 182 20.24 -22.90 -3.28
C ILE A 182 21.60 -22.99 -3.98
N LEU A 183 21.61 -23.40 -5.24
CA LEU A 183 22.83 -23.50 -6.04
C LEU A 183 23.28 -22.13 -6.59
N ALA A 184 22.34 -21.27 -6.99
CA ALA A 184 22.62 -19.96 -7.58
C ALA A 184 21.39 -19.03 -7.54
N PHE A 185 21.62 -17.72 -7.61
CA PHE A 185 20.62 -16.66 -7.82
C PHE A 185 21.23 -15.56 -8.71
N LYS A 186 20.38 -14.74 -9.34
CA LYS A 186 20.81 -13.62 -10.20
C LYS A 186 19.80 -12.48 -10.17
#